data_AF-A0ABD2GR82-F1
#
_entry.id   AF-A0ABD2GR82-F1
#
_cell.length_a   1.000
_cell.length_b   1.000
_cell.length_c   1.000
_cell.angle_alpha   90.00
_cell.angle_beta   90.00
_cell.angle_gamma   90.00
#
_symmetry.space_group_name_H-M   'P 1'
#
loop_
_entity.id
_entity.type
_entity.pdbx_description
1 polymer ?
#
loop_
_entity_poly.entity_id
_entity_poly.type
_entity_poly.pdbx_seq_one_letter_code
_entity_poly.pdbx_strand_id
1 'polypeptide(L)'
;MWTSMPRRRMGPLLLAAFLFLLALSAVSPASVGNPEDYTADEAERTASENIVFDDYRGKGCVDDSGFVYKLGERFYPGHSNCPCQCTEDGPVCDQPECPKLHPKCTKVEHNGCCPECKEVKNFCEYRGKTYKILQEFKGSPSDEEGSSLSSMAPAQLQSRTRSYRPSACEWCRCEPNNEVHCVVSDCAVPECVNPVYEPEQCCPICKNGPNCFAGTTIIPAGIEVKVDDCTICRCHNGDWWKPAQCLRRECLNGQTLS
;
A
#
# COMPACT_ATOMS: atom_id res chain seq x y z
N MET A 1 50.62 3.24 13.98
CA MET A 1 51.56 3.02 12.85
C MET A 1 50.69 3.01 11.58
N TRP A 2 50.41 4.10 10.87
CA TRP A 2 51.23 5.08 10.13
C TRP A 2 52.25 4.45 9.16
N THR A 3 51.89 4.39 7.88
CA THR A 3 52.73 4.61 6.67
C THR A 3 51.78 5.14 5.58
N SER A 4 51.74 6.44 5.26
CA SER A 4 52.61 7.32 4.44
C SER A 4 52.57 7.06 2.92
N MET A 5 52.47 8.18 2.18
CA MET A 5 52.03 8.42 0.79
C MET A 5 53.00 8.00 -0.34
N PRO A 6 52.66 8.27 -1.63
CA PRO A 6 53.20 9.51 -2.22
C PRO A 6 52.22 10.38 -3.05
N ARG A 7 52.65 11.65 -3.18
CA ARG A 7 52.10 12.80 -3.93
C ARG A 7 51.97 12.59 -5.44
N ARG A 8 50.96 13.23 -6.05
CA ARG A 8 51.10 13.96 -7.34
C ARG A 8 50.24 15.24 -7.35
N ARG A 9 50.77 16.27 -8.01
CA ARG A 9 50.41 17.71 -7.99
C ARG A 9 49.72 18.15 -9.30
N MET A 10 49.25 19.41 -9.29
CA MET A 10 48.68 20.29 -10.35
C MET A 10 47.21 20.05 -10.67
N GLY A 11 46.28 21.01 -10.58
CA GLY A 11 46.28 22.45 -10.26
C GLY A 11 44.97 23.04 -10.81
N PRO A 12 44.22 23.91 -10.08
CA PRO A 12 42.99 24.51 -10.60
C PRO A 12 43.28 25.86 -11.27
N LEU A 13 42.83 26.01 -12.52
CA LEU A 13 42.90 27.23 -13.30
C LEU A 13 41.67 28.12 -13.03
N LEU A 14 41.97 29.37 -12.63
CA LEU A 14 41.25 30.61 -12.95
C LEU A 14 39.98 30.95 -12.14
N LEU A 15 40.24 31.44 -10.92
CA LEU A 15 39.47 32.51 -10.28
C LEU A 15 40.22 33.83 -10.56
N ALA A 16 39.66 34.70 -11.39
CA ALA A 16 40.12 36.08 -11.51
C ALA A 16 38.93 37.00 -11.83
N ALA A 17 38.90 38.13 -11.12
CA ALA A 17 38.10 39.32 -11.38
C ALA A 17 36.61 39.28 -10.99
N PHE A 18 36.34 39.35 -9.69
CA PHE A 18 35.28 40.22 -9.17
C PHE A 18 35.73 40.76 -7.82
N LEU A 19 35.36 42.02 -7.52
CA LEU A 19 35.78 42.88 -6.42
C LEU A 19 36.95 43.80 -6.74
N PHE A 20 36.65 44.94 -7.38
CA PHE A 20 37.00 46.27 -6.85
C PHE A 20 36.24 47.33 -7.66
N LEU A 21 35.82 48.41 -6.97
CA LEU A 21 35.30 49.70 -7.44
C LEU A 21 33.81 49.96 -7.21
N LEU A 22 33.46 50.14 -5.94
CA LEU A 22 32.53 51.18 -5.50
C LEU A 22 33.36 52.41 -5.13
N ALA A 23 33.28 53.49 -5.92
CA ALA A 23 33.73 54.82 -5.51
C ALA A 23 32.98 55.93 -6.28
N LEU A 24 32.09 56.58 -5.54
CA LEU A 24 31.85 58.03 -5.46
C LEU A 24 31.34 58.82 -6.68
N SER A 25 30.16 59.39 -6.43
CA SER A 25 29.51 60.57 -6.98
C SER A 25 30.43 61.77 -7.34
N ALA A 26 30.17 62.38 -8.48
CA ALA A 26 30.26 63.83 -8.70
C ALA A 26 29.34 64.25 -9.85
N VAL A 27 28.56 65.29 -9.61
CA VAL A 27 27.53 65.88 -10.49
C VAL A 27 28.07 67.19 -11.10
N SER A 28 27.67 67.47 -12.35
CA SER A 28 27.63 68.75 -13.11
C SER A 28 28.89 69.27 -13.84
N PRO A 29 28.75 70.16 -14.86
CA PRO A 29 27.63 70.42 -15.79
C PRO A 29 28.02 70.59 -17.28
N ALA A 30 26.98 70.62 -18.13
CA ALA A 30 26.79 71.30 -19.43
C ALA A 30 27.99 71.65 -20.34
N SER A 31 27.92 71.19 -21.59
CA SER A 31 28.46 71.92 -22.74
C SER A 31 27.44 71.96 -23.87
N VAL A 32 27.07 73.19 -24.23
CA VAL A 32 26.25 73.61 -25.37
C VAL A 32 27.01 73.35 -26.69
N GLY A 33 26.32 72.81 -27.68
CA GLY A 33 26.77 72.71 -29.07
C GLY A 33 25.54 72.63 -30.00
N ASN A 34 25.53 73.49 -31.01
CA ASN A 34 24.40 73.99 -31.81
C ASN A 34 23.42 72.99 -32.45
N PRO A 35 22.18 73.44 -32.73
CA PRO A 35 21.21 72.81 -33.63
C PRO A 35 21.46 73.21 -35.10
N GLU A 36 20.67 72.64 -36.01
CA GLU A 36 20.56 72.92 -37.46
C GLU A 36 21.27 71.91 -38.38
N ASP A 37 20.53 70.91 -38.86
CA ASP A 37 20.07 70.84 -40.26
C ASP A 37 19.15 69.60 -40.45
N TYR A 38 18.43 69.56 -41.57
CA TYR A 38 17.53 68.53 -42.10
C TYR A 38 16.03 68.80 -41.91
N THR A 39 15.59 69.73 -42.74
CA THR A 39 14.25 69.81 -43.34
C THR A 39 13.97 68.56 -44.18
N ALA A 40 12.90 67.83 -43.86
CA ALA A 40 12.24 66.86 -44.77
C ALA A 40 10.80 66.59 -44.33
N ASP A 41 10.05 67.66 -44.02
CA ASP A 41 8.64 67.59 -43.64
C ASP A 41 7.78 67.99 -44.86
N GLU A 42 7.86 67.20 -45.93
CA GLU A 42 7.01 67.30 -47.15
C GLU A 42 6.95 65.92 -47.83
N ALA A 43 6.79 64.86 -47.03
CA ALA A 43 6.44 63.51 -47.51
C ALA A 43 5.44 62.79 -46.58
N GLU A 44 4.90 63.47 -45.58
CA GLU A 44 4.01 62.87 -44.57
C GLU A 44 2.52 63.11 -44.81
N ARG A 45 2.12 63.72 -45.94
CA ARG A 45 0.70 63.98 -46.25
C ARG A 45 0.07 63.14 -47.34
N THR A 46 0.85 62.39 -48.12
CA THR A 46 0.31 61.58 -49.24
C THR A 46 0.54 60.08 -49.10
N ALA A 47 1.17 59.64 -48.01
CA ALA A 47 1.23 58.22 -47.62
C ALA A 47 0.35 57.88 -46.41
N SER A 48 -0.46 58.84 -45.92
CA SER A 48 -1.27 58.66 -44.71
C SER A 48 -2.69 58.13 -44.96
N GLU A 49 -3.12 57.92 -46.20
CA GLU A 49 -4.50 57.48 -46.48
C GLU A 49 -4.64 56.01 -46.95
N ASN A 50 -3.58 55.20 -46.91
CA ASN A 50 -3.70 53.75 -47.17
C ASN A 50 -2.78 52.89 -46.28
N ILE A 51 -2.51 53.33 -45.07
CA ILE A 51 -2.12 52.40 -44.01
C ILE A 51 -3.43 52.02 -43.33
N VAL A 52 -4.09 50.98 -43.85
CA VAL A 52 -5.12 50.28 -43.09
C VAL A 52 -4.37 49.68 -41.90
N PHE A 53 -4.36 50.42 -40.80
CA PHE A 53 -4.00 49.90 -39.50
C PHE A 53 -5.03 48.80 -39.26
N ASP A 54 -4.65 47.53 -39.51
CA ASP A 54 -5.48 46.42 -39.10
C ASP A 54 -5.77 46.65 -37.63
N ASP A 55 -7.02 46.95 -37.29
CA ASP A 55 -7.44 47.19 -35.91
C ASP A 55 -7.24 45.88 -35.14
N TYR A 56 -6.01 45.65 -34.66
CA TYR A 56 -5.63 44.58 -33.75
C TYR A 56 -6.31 44.74 -32.39
N ARG A 57 -7.03 45.85 -32.18
CA ARG A 57 -7.85 46.15 -31.02
C ARG A 57 -9.09 45.23 -31.02
N GLY A 58 -8.90 43.99 -30.54
CA GLY A 58 -9.96 43.01 -30.29
C GLY A 58 -9.96 41.76 -31.17
N LYS A 59 -9.03 41.63 -32.13
CA LYS A 59 -8.93 40.45 -33.02
C LYS A 59 -8.04 39.34 -32.43
N GLY A 60 -8.24 38.99 -31.17
CA GLY A 60 -7.40 38.01 -30.49
C GLY A 60 -7.94 37.65 -29.12
N CYS A 61 -7.45 36.53 -28.59
CA CYS A 61 -7.87 36.02 -27.29
C CYS A 61 -6.87 36.49 -26.23
N VAL A 62 -7.35 36.79 -25.02
CA VAL A 62 -6.51 37.24 -23.91
C VAL A 62 -6.60 36.23 -22.78
N ASP A 63 -5.47 35.82 -22.21
CA ASP A 63 -5.44 34.97 -21.02
C ASP A 63 -5.50 35.76 -19.70
N ASP A 64 -5.55 35.04 -18.57
CA ASP A 64 -5.56 35.60 -17.22
C ASP A 64 -4.28 36.38 -16.87
N SER A 65 -3.19 36.18 -17.61
CA SER A 65 -1.93 36.93 -17.48
C SER A 65 -1.91 38.21 -18.32
N GLY A 66 -2.93 38.42 -19.16
CA GLY A 66 -3.02 39.55 -20.10
C GLY A 66 -2.24 39.34 -21.40
N PHE A 67 -1.77 38.13 -21.70
CA PHE A 67 -1.11 37.81 -22.96
C PHE A 67 -2.14 37.67 -24.09
N VAL A 68 -1.83 38.22 -25.27
CA VAL A 68 -2.73 38.26 -26.42
C VAL A 68 -2.31 37.23 -27.47
N TYR A 69 -3.24 36.34 -27.82
CA TYR A 69 -3.08 35.27 -28.81
C TYR A 69 -3.76 35.63 -30.13
N LYS A 70 -3.13 35.25 -31.25
CA LYS A 70 -3.67 35.49 -32.59
C LYS A 70 -4.76 34.48 -32.96
N LEU A 71 -5.64 34.84 -33.88
CA LEU A 71 -6.63 33.91 -34.44
C LEU A 71 -5.95 32.65 -35.00
N GLY A 72 -6.48 31.48 -34.68
CA GLY A 72 -5.94 30.18 -35.01
C GLY A 72 -4.90 29.63 -34.03
N GLU A 73 -4.36 30.45 -33.13
CA GLU A 73 -3.34 30.05 -32.16
C GLU A 73 -3.92 29.20 -31.02
N ARG A 74 -3.19 28.17 -30.59
CA ARG A 74 -3.56 27.35 -29.43
C ARG A 74 -2.88 27.83 -28.16
N PHE A 75 -3.65 27.99 -27.10
CA PHE A 75 -3.19 28.51 -25.82
C PHE A 75 -3.94 27.90 -24.64
N TYR A 76 -3.48 28.18 -23.42
CA TYR A 76 -4.06 27.70 -22.18
C TYR A 76 -4.59 28.89 -21.37
N PRO A 77 -5.86 29.29 -21.57
CA PRO A 77 -6.48 30.30 -20.72
C PRO A 77 -6.47 29.77 -19.28
N GLY A 78 -6.00 30.59 -18.34
CA GLY A 78 -5.69 30.19 -16.97
C GLY A 78 -6.84 29.45 -16.25
N HIS A 79 -6.47 28.69 -15.21
CA HIS A 79 -7.30 27.72 -14.45
C HIS A 79 -8.03 26.63 -15.27
N SER A 80 -8.32 26.83 -16.56
CA SER A 80 -8.71 25.82 -17.53
C SER A 80 -7.48 25.35 -18.31
N ASN A 81 -6.72 24.42 -17.73
CA ASN A 81 -5.50 23.87 -18.31
C ASN A 81 -5.73 23.00 -19.58
N CYS A 82 -6.89 23.12 -20.23
CA CYS A 82 -7.16 22.50 -21.53
C CYS A 82 -6.66 23.40 -22.67
N PRO A 83 -6.09 22.82 -23.74
CA PRO A 83 -5.65 23.60 -24.88
C PRO A 83 -6.88 24.17 -25.59
N CYS A 84 -6.96 25.49 -25.68
CA CYS A 84 -8.00 26.21 -26.40
C CYS A 84 -7.44 26.78 -27.69
N GLN A 85 -8.26 26.90 -28.72
CA GLN A 85 -7.93 27.57 -29.96
C GLN A 85 -8.61 28.93 -30.02
N CYS A 86 -7.85 29.98 -30.36
CA CYS A 86 -8.43 31.30 -30.52
C CYS A 86 -9.19 31.40 -31.85
N THR A 87 -10.49 31.67 -31.80
CA THR A 87 -11.35 31.89 -32.97
C THR A 87 -11.86 33.33 -32.99
N GLU A 88 -12.53 33.74 -34.08
CA GLU A 88 -13.10 35.09 -34.20
C GLU A 88 -14.18 35.34 -33.13
N ASP A 89 -14.87 34.29 -32.67
CA ASP A 89 -15.88 34.33 -31.62
C ASP A 89 -15.31 34.19 -30.19
N GLY A 90 -13.98 34.02 -30.06
CA GLY A 90 -13.28 33.83 -28.78
C GLY A 90 -12.57 32.47 -28.64
N PRO A 91 -12.08 32.11 -27.44
CA PRO A 91 -11.40 30.84 -27.22
C PRO A 91 -12.37 29.66 -27.24
N VAL A 92 -12.10 28.69 -28.11
CA VAL A 92 -12.80 27.40 -28.17
C VAL A 92 -11.93 26.34 -27.53
N CYS A 93 -12.37 25.83 -26.39
CA CYS A 93 -11.66 24.82 -25.61
C CYS A 93 -12.28 23.45 -25.85
N ASP A 94 -11.64 22.62 -26.66
CA ASP A 94 -12.05 21.23 -26.83
C ASP A 94 -11.60 20.43 -25.61
N GLN A 95 -12.55 19.90 -24.84
CA GLN A 95 -12.20 18.99 -23.75
C GLN A 95 -11.87 17.62 -24.35
N PRO A 96 -10.61 17.17 -24.32
CA PRO A 96 -10.23 15.86 -24.82
C PRO A 96 -10.90 14.77 -23.98
N GLU A 97 -11.07 13.59 -24.57
CA GLU A 97 -11.50 12.41 -23.82
C GLU A 97 -10.42 12.05 -22.78
N CYS A 98 -10.69 12.35 -21.52
CA CYS A 98 -9.72 12.11 -20.45
C CYS A 98 -9.59 10.61 -20.14
N PRO A 99 -8.37 10.15 -19.78
CA PRO A 99 -8.16 8.77 -19.40
C PRO A 99 -8.97 8.43 -18.14
N LYS A 100 -9.59 7.24 -18.11
CA LYS A 100 -10.26 6.75 -16.91
C LYS A 100 -9.21 6.37 -15.87
N LEU A 101 -9.24 7.02 -14.71
CA LEU A 101 -8.34 6.69 -13.61
C LEU A 101 -8.61 5.28 -13.08
N HIS A 102 -7.55 4.57 -12.73
CA HIS A 102 -7.65 3.24 -12.14
C HIS A 102 -8.36 3.33 -10.76
N PRO A 103 -9.24 2.39 -10.40
CA PRO A 103 -9.90 2.35 -9.08
C PRO A 103 -8.94 2.17 -7.89
N LYS A 104 -7.64 2.00 -8.15
CA LYS A 104 -6.59 1.96 -7.11
C LYS A 104 -6.11 3.36 -6.74
N CYS A 105 -6.58 4.39 -7.44
CA CYS A 105 -6.17 5.74 -7.13
C CYS A 105 -6.78 6.20 -5.82
N THR A 106 -5.94 6.49 -4.84
CA THR A 106 -6.36 7.07 -3.54
C THR A 106 -6.42 8.58 -3.57
N LYS A 107 -5.64 9.23 -4.45
CA LYS A 107 -5.60 10.69 -4.55
C LYS A 107 -5.53 11.14 -5.99
N VAL A 108 -6.53 11.92 -6.39
CA VAL A 108 -6.67 12.49 -7.73
C VAL A 108 -6.28 13.96 -7.69
N GLU A 109 -5.42 14.38 -8.60
CA GLU A 109 -5.00 15.76 -8.80
C GLU A 109 -5.76 16.35 -10.00
N HIS A 110 -6.34 17.55 -9.81
CA HIS A 110 -7.18 18.23 -10.81
C HIS A 110 -6.47 19.47 -11.41
N ASN A 111 -5.13 19.51 -11.34
CA ASN A 111 -4.33 20.67 -11.71
C ASN A 111 -4.05 20.75 -13.22
N GLY A 112 -4.90 20.14 -14.06
CA GLY A 112 -4.70 19.94 -15.49
C GLY A 112 -6.02 19.77 -16.23
N CYS A 113 -5.96 19.68 -17.57
CA CYS A 113 -7.15 19.42 -18.39
C CYS A 113 -7.82 18.08 -18.05
N CYS A 114 -6.99 17.08 -17.73
CA CYS A 114 -7.43 15.77 -17.29
C CYS A 114 -6.98 15.48 -15.87
N PRO A 115 -7.81 14.78 -15.08
CA PRO A 115 -7.41 14.34 -13.76
C PRO A 115 -6.26 13.33 -13.86
N GLU A 116 -5.29 13.45 -12.95
CA GLU A 116 -4.17 12.52 -12.85
C GLU A 116 -4.16 11.84 -11.49
N CYS A 117 -3.78 10.56 -11.46
CA CYS A 117 -3.62 9.85 -10.20
C CYS A 117 -2.26 10.17 -9.57
N LYS A 118 -2.26 10.88 -8.44
CA LYS A 118 -1.03 11.25 -7.76
C LYS A 118 -0.52 10.16 -6.82
N GLU A 119 -1.44 9.45 -6.16
CA GLU A 119 -1.10 8.40 -5.20
C GLU A 119 -1.97 7.17 -5.43
N VAL A 120 -1.30 6.03 -5.62
CA VAL A 120 -1.94 4.72 -5.76
C VAL A 120 -2.02 4.07 -4.37
N LYS A 121 -3.12 3.36 -4.11
CA LYS A 121 -3.31 2.59 -2.88
C LYS A 121 -2.18 1.56 -2.79
N ASN A 122 -1.40 1.63 -1.71
CA ASN A 122 -0.27 0.71 -1.43
C ASN A 122 -0.51 -0.11 -0.16
N PHE A 123 -1.78 -0.31 0.20
CA PHE A 123 -2.19 -1.10 1.36
C PHE A 123 -3.48 -1.85 1.04
N CYS A 124 -3.70 -2.96 1.75
CA CYS A 124 -4.98 -3.64 1.80
C CYS A 124 -5.73 -3.24 3.07
N GLU A 125 -7.04 -3.29 3.01
CA GLU A 125 -7.90 -3.09 4.17
C GLU A 125 -8.66 -4.38 4.43
N TYR A 126 -8.53 -4.92 5.64
CA TYR A 126 -9.21 -6.14 6.05
C TYR A 126 -9.73 -5.99 7.48
N ARG A 127 -11.05 -6.14 7.64
CA ARG A 127 -11.76 -5.98 8.92
C ARG A 127 -11.39 -4.68 9.67
N GLY A 128 -11.31 -3.55 8.94
CA GLY A 128 -11.00 -2.23 9.51
C GLY A 128 -9.53 -2.00 9.87
N LYS A 129 -8.63 -2.96 9.59
CA LYS A 129 -7.18 -2.83 9.76
C LYS A 129 -6.50 -2.68 8.40
N THR A 130 -5.44 -1.87 8.36
CA THR A 130 -4.63 -1.66 7.15
C THR A 130 -3.36 -2.51 7.18
N TYR A 131 -3.07 -3.15 6.07
CA TYR A 131 -1.92 -4.05 5.89
C TYR A 131 -1.09 -3.60 4.69
N LYS A 132 0.24 -3.66 4.80
CA LYS A 132 1.15 -3.33 3.70
C LYS A 132 1.10 -4.42 2.62
N ILE A 133 1.41 -4.08 1.38
CA ILE A 133 1.57 -5.05 0.30
C ILE A 133 2.59 -6.13 0.70
N LEU A 134 2.28 -7.39 0.38
CA LEU A 134 2.99 -8.63 0.78
C LEU A 134 3.02 -8.93 2.28
N GLN A 135 2.31 -8.15 3.10
CA GLN A 135 2.22 -8.45 4.53
C GLN A 135 1.31 -9.67 4.76
N GLU A 136 1.84 -10.64 5.50
CA GLU A 136 1.12 -11.82 5.98
C GLU A 136 0.63 -11.57 7.41
N PHE A 137 -0.59 -11.99 7.72
CA PHE A 137 -1.21 -11.80 9.03
C PHE A 137 -2.23 -12.90 9.36
N LYS A 138 -2.41 -13.20 10.65
CA LYS A 138 -3.49 -14.09 11.12
C LYS A 138 -4.83 -13.35 11.00
N GLY A 139 -5.82 -13.98 10.36
CA GLY A 139 -7.20 -13.51 10.26
C GLY A 139 -7.86 -13.54 11.62
N SER A 140 -7.59 -12.50 12.42
CA SER A 140 -8.16 -12.38 13.78
C SER A 140 -9.67 -12.51 13.72
N PRO A 141 -10.31 -13.16 14.71
CA PRO A 141 -11.75 -13.16 14.75
C PRO A 141 -12.16 -11.70 14.83
N SER A 142 -13.22 -11.31 14.13
CA SER A 142 -13.90 -10.08 14.49
C SER A 142 -14.25 -10.22 15.97
N ASP A 143 -13.52 -9.50 16.82
CA ASP A 143 -13.97 -9.20 18.16
C ASP A 143 -15.28 -8.44 17.96
N GLU A 144 -16.39 -9.18 17.92
CA GLU A 144 -17.69 -8.57 18.15
C GLU A 144 -17.66 -8.11 19.60
N GLU A 145 -17.27 -6.84 19.78
CA GLU A 145 -17.71 -6.06 20.92
C GLU A 145 -19.22 -6.26 21.07
N GLY A 146 -19.61 -6.64 22.28
CA GLY A 146 -20.89 -7.29 22.54
C GLY A 146 -22.12 -6.54 22.04
N SER A 147 -23.03 -7.30 21.44
CA SER A 147 -24.45 -7.04 21.58
C SER A 147 -25.07 -8.10 22.48
N SER A 148 -25.55 -7.62 23.62
CA SER A 148 -26.40 -8.31 24.59
C SER A 148 -27.48 -9.17 23.93
N LEU A 149 -27.34 -10.49 24.01
CA LEU A 149 -28.51 -11.39 23.97
C LEU A 149 -28.99 -11.61 25.40
N SER A 150 -29.80 -10.66 25.85
CA SER A 150 -30.72 -10.90 26.95
C SER A 150 -31.76 -11.93 26.53
N SER A 151 -31.98 -12.91 27.41
CA SER A 151 -33.18 -13.74 27.54
C SER A 151 -33.63 -14.58 26.33
N MET A 152 -33.24 -15.85 26.29
CA MET A 152 -34.07 -16.95 25.76
C MET A 152 -33.78 -18.25 26.53
N ALA A 153 -34.85 -19.01 26.78
CA ALA A 153 -35.01 -20.09 27.74
C ALA A 153 -34.11 -21.34 27.54
N PRO A 154 -33.94 -22.19 28.58
CA PRO A 154 -33.03 -23.34 28.54
C PRO A 154 -33.76 -24.59 28.06
N ALA A 155 -33.93 -24.74 26.75
CA ALA A 155 -34.33 -26.02 26.15
C ALA A 155 -34.07 -26.04 24.65
N GLN A 156 -32.79 -26.00 24.24
CA GLN A 156 -32.28 -26.59 22.98
C GLN A 156 -30.75 -26.64 23.06
N LEU A 157 -30.22 -27.48 23.96
CA LEU A 157 -28.79 -27.78 24.04
C LEU A 157 -28.46 -29.09 23.30
N GLN A 158 -28.91 -29.21 22.05
CA GLN A 158 -28.47 -30.28 21.16
C GLN A 158 -28.47 -29.73 19.74
N SER A 159 -27.31 -29.26 19.27
CA SER A 159 -26.94 -28.90 17.87
C SER A 159 -26.27 -27.55 17.68
N ARG A 160 -25.82 -26.86 18.74
CA ARG A 160 -24.70 -25.92 18.58
C ARG A 160 -23.45 -26.59 19.11
N THR A 161 -22.89 -27.50 18.30
CA THR A 161 -21.44 -27.53 18.19
C THR A 161 -21.04 -26.10 17.86
N ARG A 162 -20.72 -25.33 18.91
CA ARG A 162 -19.77 -24.22 18.80
C ARG A 162 -18.43 -24.90 18.50
N SER A 163 -18.35 -25.49 17.32
CA SER A 163 -17.09 -25.74 16.64
C SER A 163 -16.55 -24.34 16.48
N TYR A 164 -15.72 -23.98 17.45
CA TYR A 164 -14.88 -22.81 17.42
C TYR A 164 -14.10 -22.90 16.11
N ARG A 165 -14.65 -22.26 15.09
CA ARG A 165 -14.12 -22.23 13.73
C ARG A 165 -13.02 -21.17 13.72
N PRO A 166 -11.81 -21.54 13.27
CA PRO A 166 -10.59 -20.94 13.78
C PRO A 166 -10.31 -19.58 13.16
N SER A 167 -10.24 -18.58 14.03
CA SER A 167 -9.54 -17.32 13.75
C SER A 167 -8.02 -17.39 13.96
N ALA A 168 -7.51 -18.55 14.40
CA ALA A 168 -6.07 -18.81 14.55
C ALA A 168 -5.46 -19.56 13.34
N CYS A 169 -6.29 -20.16 12.49
CA CYS A 169 -5.88 -20.94 11.31
C CYS A 169 -6.12 -20.23 9.98
N GLU A 170 -6.90 -19.14 10.00
CA GLU A 170 -7.03 -18.28 8.83
C GLU A 170 -5.76 -17.44 8.74
N TRP A 171 -5.02 -17.62 7.66
CA TRP A 171 -3.84 -16.82 7.35
C TRP A 171 -4.13 -16.02 6.10
N CYS A 172 -3.91 -14.72 6.18
CA CYS A 172 -4.22 -13.77 5.14
C CYS A 172 -2.95 -13.07 4.66
N ARG A 173 -2.92 -12.73 3.37
CA ARG A 173 -1.85 -12.00 2.74
C ARG A 173 -2.40 -10.88 1.89
N CYS A 174 -1.80 -9.69 2.01
CA CYS A 174 -2.13 -8.55 1.17
C CYS A 174 -1.37 -8.64 -0.16
N GLU A 175 -2.08 -8.84 -1.27
CA GLU A 175 -1.49 -8.96 -2.60
C GLU A 175 -1.22 -7.57 -3.23
N PRO A 176 -0.31 -7.48 -4.23
CA PRO A 176 0.01 -6.21 -4.92
C PRO A 176 -1.18 -5.56 -5.64
N ASN A 177 -2.29 -6.29 -5.79
CA ASN A 177 -3.53 -5.76 -6.32
C ASN A 177 -4.41 -5.06 -5.28
N ASN A 178 -3.94 -4.91 -4.03
CA ASN A 178 -4.67 -4.37 -2.89
C ASN A 178 -5.82 -5.26 -2.36
N GLU A 179 -5.84 -6.53 -2.77
CA GLU A 179 -6.79 -7.51 -2.26
C GLU A 179 -6.13 -8.38 -1.18
N VAL A 180 -6.94 -8.79 -0.21
CA VAL A 180 -6.49 -9.74 0.80
C VAL A 180 -6.87 -11.15 0.37
N HIS A 181 -5.87 -12.00 0.22
CA HIS A 181 -6.04 -13.41 -0.03
C HIS A 181 -5.89 -14.19 1.27
N CYS A 182 -6.98 -14.77 1.76
CA CYS A 182 -7.00 -15.59 2.97
C CYS A 182 -7.07 -17.08 2.62
N VAL A 183 -6.26 -17.88 3.28
CA VAL A 183 -6.29 -19.34 3.22
C VAL A 183 -6.59 -19.88 4.61
N VAL A 184 -7.49 -20.86 4.65
CA VAL A 184 -7.79 -21.60 5.88
C VAL A 184 -6.95 -22.87 5.83
N SER A 185 -6.07 -23.05 6.82
CA SER A 185 -5.36 -24.31 6.97
C SER A 185 -6.28 -25.35 7.61
N ASP A 186 -6.57 -26.42 6.88
CA ASP A 186 -7.16 -27.63 7.46
C ASP A 186 -6.10 -28.35 8.30
N CYS A 187 -6.51 -28.82 9.48
CA CYS A 187 -5.62 -29.55 10.35
C CYS A 187 -5.57 -31.03 9.99
N ALA A 188 -4.37 -31.60 9.97
CA ALA A 188 -4.20 -33.04 9.94
C ALA A 188 -4.84 -33.64 11.20
N VAL A 189 -5.50 -34.81 11.04
CA VAL A 189 -6.11 -35.50 12.17
C VAL A 189 -5.00 -35.99 13.11
N PRO A 190 -4.99 -35.55 14.39
CA PRO A 190 -3.96 -35.95 15.33
C PRO A 190 -4.06 -37.46 15.65
N GLU A 191 -2.91 -38.12 15.77
CA GLU A 191 -2.83 -39.57 16.06
C GLU A 191 -2.95 -39.92 17.55
N CYS A 192 -3.87 -39.27 18.27
CA CYS A 192 -4.11 -39.53 19.68
C CYS A 192 -5.58 -39.33 20.05
N VAL A 193 -6.00 -39.94 21.16
CA VAL A 193 -7.37 -39.79 21.65
C VAL A 193 -7.59 -38.53 22.50
N ASN A 194 -6.51 -37.82 22.85
CA ASN A 194 -6.52 -36.62 23.70
C ASN A 194 -5.72 -35.44 23.10
N PRO A 195 -6.07 -34.95 21.90
CA PRO A 195 -5.46 -33.75 21.33
C PRO A 195 -5.68 -32.52 22.22
N VAL A 196 -4.65 -31.68 22.35
CA VAL A 196 -4.70 -30.42 23.10
C VAL A 196 -4.56 -29.26 22.13
N TYR A 197 -5.44 -28.26 22.25
CA TYR A 197 -5.37 -27.00 21.50
C TYR A 197 -4.55 -25.98 22.30
N GLU A 198 -3.54 -25.38 21.66
CA GLU A 198 -2.73 -24.32 22.25
C GLU A 198 -3.04 -22.96 21.61
N PRO A 199 -3.02 -21.84 22.37
CA PRO A 199 -3.42 -20.53 21.84
C PRO A 199 -2.63 -20.03 20.63
N GLU A 200 -1.34 -20.39 20.55
CA GLU A 200 -0.45 -19.95 19.47
C GLU A 200 -0.50 -20.86 18.24
N GLN A 201 -1.07 -22.05 18.38
CA GLN A 201 -1.09 -23.08 17.35
C GLN A 201 -2.48 -23.22 16.77
N CYS A 202 -2.55 -23.18 15.44
CA CYS A 202 -3.79 -23.41 14.71
C CYS A 202 -4.34 -24.83 14.97
N CYS A 203 -3.46 -25.83 14.90
CA CYS A 203 -3.86 -27.23 14.94
C CYS A 203 -3.65 -27.85 16.32
N PRO A 204 -4.54 -28.79 16.72
CA PRO A 204 -4.35 -29.54 17.94
C PRO A 204 -3.12 -30.44 17.85
N ILE A 205 -2.43 -30.62 18.98
CA ILE A 205 -1.24 -31.45 19.07
C ILE A 205 -1.39 -32.55 20.14
N CYS A 206 -0.70 -33.66 19.93
CA CYS A 206 -0.56 -34.73 20.91
C CYS A 206 0.70 -34.48 21.76
N LYS A 207 0.58 -33.84 22.93
CA LYS A 207 1.73 -33.48 23.78
C LYS A 207 2.61 -34.68 24.15
N ASN A 208 1.99 -35.84 24.37
CA ASN A 208 2.65 -37.06 24.80
C ASN A 208 2.86 -38.05 23.64
N GLY A 209 2.70 -37.60 22.39
CA GLY A 209 2.77 -38.45 21.20
C GLY A 209 1.54 -39.35 21.01
N PRO A 210 1.62 -40.32 20.09
CA PRO A 210 0.51 -41.20 19.75
C PRO A 210 0.06 -42.07 20.93
N ASN A 211 -1.24 -42.20 21.11
CA ASN A 211 -1.83 -42.95 22.21
C ASN A 211 -3.23 -43.47 21.86
N CYS A 212 -3.71 -44.45 22.62
CA CYS A 212 -5.05 -44.98 22.47
C CYS A 212 -5.64 -45.39 23.83
N PHE A 213 -6.94 -45.71 23.84
CA PHE A 213 -7.66 -46.15 25.03
C PHE A 213 -7.41 -47.62 25.35
N ALA A 214 -6.99 -47.91 26.57
CA ALA A 214 -7.03 -49.23 27.21
C ALA A 214 -8.13 -49.21 28.28
N GLY A 215 -9.36 -49.59 27.90
CA GLY A 215 -10.54 -49.40 28.75
C GLY A 215 -10.82 -47.91 28.96
N THR A 216 -10.58 -47.40 30.17
CA THR A 216 -10.74 -45.98 30.54
C THR A 216 -9.42 -45.21 30.61
N THR A 217 -8.28 -45.90 30.53
CA THR A 217 -6.96 -45.30 30.69
C THR A 217 -6.31 -45.05 29.33
N ILE A 218 -5.62 -43.92 29.18
CA ILE A 218 -4.86 -43.61 27.96
C ILE A 218 -3.45 -44.16 28.12
N ILE A 219 -3.00 -44.98 27.16
CA ILE A 219 -1.64 -45.54 27.14
C ILE A 219 -0.89 -45.11 25.86
N PRO A 220 0.43 -44.89 25.93
CA PRO A 220 1.25 -44.55 24.76
C PRO A 220 1.32 -45.69 23.74
N ALA A 221 1.45 -45.33 22.46
CA ALA A 221 1.61 -46.28 21.36
C ALA A 221 3.00 -46.93 21.34
N GLY A 222 3.07 -48.18 20.85
CA GLY A 222 4.33 -48.87 20.58
C GLY A 222 4.95 -49.61 21.77
N ILE A 223 4.45 -49.40 23.00
CA ILE A 223 4.93 -50.07 24.21
C ILE A 223 3.84 -50.91 24.89
N GLU A 224 4.26 -51.92 25.65
CA GLU A 224 3.39 -52.72 26.51
C GLU A 224 3.35 -52.10 27.90
N VAL A 225 2.14 -51.81 28.39
CA VAL A 225 1.91 -51.15 29.69
C VAL A 225 1.05 -52.06 30.56
N LYS A 226 1.48 -52.26 31.81
CA LYS A 226 0.71 -52.94 32.85
C LYS A 226 -0.36 -51.95 33.38
N VAL A 227 -1.61 -52.13 32.96
CA VAL A 227 -2.73 -51.25 33.33
C VAL A 227 -3.28 -51.60 34.70
N ASP A 228 -3.37 -52.90 35.01
CA ASP A 228 -3.73 -53.44 36.32
C ASP A 228 -2.71 -54.51 36.72
N ASP A 229 -2.83 -55.08 37.92
CA ASP A 229 -1.93 -56.15 38.34
C ASP A 229 -1.84 -57.32 37.35
N CYS A 230 -2.92 -57.58 36.63
CA CYS A 230 -3.11 -58.74 35.76
C CYS A 230 -3.32 -58.42 34.30
N THR A 231 -3.36 -57.13 33.95
CA THR A 231 -3.76 -56.69 32.62
C THR A 231 -2.60 -55.96 31.98
N ILE A 232 -2.05 -56.56 30.92
CA ILE A 232 -1.02 -55.91 30.09
C ILE A 232 -1.69 -55.51 28.78
N CYS A 233 -1.63 -54.22 28.46
CA CYS A 233 -2.21 -53.69 27.24
C CYS A 233 -1.13 -53.11 26.33
N ARG A 234 -1.33 -53.27 25.03
CA ARG A 234 -0.46 -52.74 23.99
C ARG A 234 -1.27 -51.93 22.99
N CYS A 235 -0.81 -50.71 22.74
CA CYS A 235 -1.35 -49.85 21.71
C CYS A 235 -0.50 -49.97 20.43
N HIS A 236 -1.12 -50.27 19.28
CA HIS A 236 -0.40 -50.37 18.02
C HIS A 236 -0.16 -48.99 17.40
N ASN A 237 0.96 -48.83 16.70
CA ASN A 237 1.27 -47.56 16.02
C ASN A 237 0.28 -47.34 14.87
N GLY A 238 -0.26 -46.13 14.76
CA GLY A 238 -1.17 -45.76 13.68
C GLY A 238 -2.61 -46.22 13.82
N ASP A 239 -2.98 -46.96 14.88
CA ASP A 239 -4.35 -47.44 15.14
C ASP A 239 -4.97 -46.75 16.37
N TRP A 240 -4.75 -45.43 16.52
CA TRP A 240 -5.17 -44.69 17.73
C TRP A 240 -6.69 -44.70 17.98
N TRP A 241 -7.49 -44.86 16.92
CA TRP A 241 -8.95 -44.97 17.01
C TRP A 241 -9.43 -46.35 17.48
N LYS A 242 -8.55 -47.36 17.48
CA LYS A 242 -8.89 -48.69 17.99
C LYS A 242 -8.54 -48.78 19.48
N PRO A 243 -9.33 -49.53 20.27
CA PRO A 243 -8.94 -49.84 21.64
C PRO A 243 -7.65 -50.66 21.65
N ALA A 244 -6.85 -50.48 22.71
CA ALA A 244 -5.62 -51.22 22.92
C ALA A 244 -5.87 -52.73 23.01
N GLN A 245 -4.90 -53.52 22.55
CA GLN A 245 -4.91 -54.98 22.69
C GLN A 245 -4.48 -55.34 24.11
N CYS A 246 -5.42 -55.81 24.93
CA CYS A 246 -5.17 -56.18 26.31
C CYS A 246 -5.16 -57.70 26.48
N LEU A 247 -4.08 -58.21 27.09
CA LEU A 247 -3.95 -59.59 27.52
C LEU A 247 -4.04 -59.66 29.04
N ARG A 248 -4.99 -60.44 29.54
CA ARG A 248 -5.08 -60.77 30.96
C ARG A 248 -4.14 -61.93 31.25
N ARG A 249 -3.10 -61.71 32.05
CA ARG A 249 -2.21 -62.76 32.55
C ARG A 249 -2.68 -63.20 33.93
N GLU A 250 -2.33 -64.42 34.31
CA GLU A 250 -2.58 -64.92 35.66
C GLU A 250 -1.72 -64.14 36.66
N CYS A 251 -2.33 -63.24 37.41
CA CYS A 251 -1.73 -62.80 38.66
C CYS A 251 -1.96 -63.85 39.71
N LEU A 252 -0.89 -64.19 40.40
CA LEU A 252 -1.02 -64.72 41.74
C LEU A 252 -1.69 -63.64 42.59
N ASN A 253 -2.94 -63.87 42.97
CA ASN A 253 -3.56 -63.23 44.12
C ASN A 253 -2.57 -63.29 45.30
N GLY A 254 -1.88 -62.20 45.58
CA GLY A 254 -1.20 -61.93 46.84
C GLY A 254 -0.22 -62.99 47.36
N GLN A 255 0.72 -63.50 46.55
CA GLN A 255 1.91 -64.15 47.10
C GLN A 255 3.19 -63.67 46.41
N THR A 256 3.89 -62.80 47.13
CA THR A 256 5.36 -62.70 47.10
C THR A 256 5.95 -64.10 47.19
N LEU A 257 6.67 -64.55 46.17
CA LEU A 257 7.67 -65.59 46.38
C LEU A 257 8.94 -64.93 46.92
N SER A 258 9.28 -65.35 48.14
CA SER A 258 10.57 -65.18 48.81
C SER A 258 11.72 -65.79 48.00
#